data_AF-A0AAW9WH66-F1
#
_entry.id   AF-A0AAW9WH66-F1
#
_cell.length_a   1.000
_cell.length_b   1.000
_cell.length_c   1.000
_cell.angle_alpha   90.00
_cell.angle_beta   90.00
_cell.angle_gamma   90.00
#
_symmetry.space_group_name_H-M   'P 1'
#
loop_
_entity.id
_entity.type
_entity.pdbx_description
1 polymer ?
#
loop_
_entity_poly.entity_id
_entity_poly.type
_entity_poly.pdbx_seq_one_letter_code
_entity_poly.pdbx_strand_id
1 'polypeptide(L)'
;MKLTALKCPSCGGPIELDEKDENVGYCQYCHTKYYLESEQPKVFIEYKPEAFRNSMATKKESGSKAAAAAGAVIGVIGILALILVPLSGTSKNANRYPDRDMTAAAAASGEQSREESKVPVTYSSSFEVLIKEALGMSISSVTEEELGRFKYLAIRKGEAGWLITYSFENPAEAAEQGQDADIHVVVCQEALKVQDIAALQKLEYLNLDHTELPEGSLETLESLKMITCDYIQLDMLRLALGSRAQNLERLNASHLKSLEELSGFPGLKALEMEDCRDIADISALAQVKDLERLKLCDMDEVNDFTVLNVLKKLKSLTIDAENLKDISFINHMPELAHLEITDSRILLLDPLVGKESLKELALVDNSEVRDYGPVGTLAGLETLVLNKYTSQDDPDLTALAGLKHGEFHGMMGIRFLGSLTGLEELKVQGCNVDQPSVIASLPLLKKLVYRKNWGNSDDLSFLAGCQGLTYLDMNHSEFYGDVSYAFNLPALETLILDSSSFEIKFDRLQDNPALKALSLNRVKLYKNIEMWSDGMVRSINYDNVLLDENTEFLAHYPSLEYLSLRENQLTDLQFAAGLKNLRELDVADNYVTDTHVLDQLEYLGKGSSVKRPVADVDWIDTAGDFH
;
A
#
# COMPACT_ATOMS: atom_id res chain seq x y z
N MET A 1 -45.98 7.02 19.51
CA MET A 1 -45.21 5.93 18.88
C MET A 1 -43.87 6.49 18.47
N LYS A 2 -42.77 5.85 18.90
CA LYS A 2 -41.43 6.15 18.40
C LYS A 2 -41.30 5.31 17.12
N LEU A 3 -41.31 5.95 15.95
CA LEU A 3 -41.00 5.26 14.69
C LEU A 3 -39.48 5.08 14.66
N THR A 4 -39.02 3.87 14.93
CA THR A 4 -37.61 3.50 14.79
C THR A 4 -37.46 2.89 13.41
N ALA A 5 -36.64 3.49 12.54
CA ALA A 5 -36.34 2.90 11.24
C ALA A 5 -35.62 1.56 11.46
N LEU A 6 -36.13 0.49 10.85
CA LEU A 6 -35.49 -0.82 10.86
C LEU A 6 -34.29 -0.78 9.93
N LYS A 7 -33.09 -1.00 10.48
CA LYS A 7 -31.84 -1.14 9.71
C LYS A 7 -31.51 -2.61 9.52
N CYS A 8 -31.09 -2.95 8.30
CA CYS A 8 -30.61 -4.27 7.92
C CYS A 8 -29.39 -4.68 8.77
N PRO A 9 -29.45 -5.78 9.54
CA PRO A 9 -28.30 -6.25 10.31
C PRO A 9 -27.11 -6.64 9.44
N SER A 10 -27.34 -6.94 8.17
CA SER A 10 -26.30 -7.44 7.24
C SER A 10 -25.57 -6.34 6.48
N CYS A 11 -26.19 -5.17 6.27
CA CYS A 11 -25.59 -4.08 5.47
C CYS A 11 -25.98 -2.66 5.91
N GLY A 12 -26.72 -2.50 7.02
CA GLY A 12 -27.12 -1.20 7.56
C GLY A 12 -28.22 -0.46 6.79
N GLY A 13 -28.61 -0.93 5.60
CA GLY A 13 -29.63 -0.31 4.76
C GLY A 13 -31.05 -0.33 5.34
N PRO A 14 -31.96 0.53 4.85
CA PRO A 14 -33.35 0.54 5.30
C PRO A 14 -34.05 -0.78 4.93
N ILE A 15 -34.88 -1.28 5.85
CA ILE A 15 -35.78 -2.41 5.61
C ILE A 15 -37.16 -1.86 5.22
N GLU A 16 -37.64 -2.22 4.04
CA GLU A 16 -39.02 -2.01 3.61
C GLU A 16 -39.88 -3.25 3.87
N LEU A 17 -41.12 -3.06 4.31
CA LEU A 17 -42.07 -4.16 4.49
C LEU A 17 -42.71 -4.55 3.17
N ASP A 18 -42.94 -5.84 2.97
CA ASP A 18 -43.71 -6.35 1.83
C ASP A 18 -45.14 -5.81 1.90
N GLU A 19 -45.64 -5.26 0.79
CA GLU A 19 -47.01 -4.74 0.71
C GLU A 19 -48.09 -5.82 0.90
N LYS A 20 -47.74 -7.10 0.76
CA LYS A 20 -48.64 -8.26 0.87
C LYS A 20 -48.44 -9.06 2.16
N ASP A 21 -47.32 -8.90 2.85
CA ASP A 21 -47.01 -9.60 4.11
C ASP A 21 -46.23 -8.70 5.07
N GLU A 22 -46.93 -8.14 6.06
CA GLU A 22 -46.37 -7.23 7.07
C GLU A 22 -45.31 -7.87 7.98
N ASN A 23 -45.19 -9.21 7.98
CA ASN A 23 -44.17 -9.95 8.72
C ASN A 23 -42.92 -10.22 7.87
N VAL A 24 -42.87 -9.71 6.65
CA VAL A 24 -41.74 -9.87 5.75
C VAL A 24 -41.18 -8.49 5.42
N GLY A 25 -39.90 -8.29 5.69
CA GLY A 25 -39.15 -7.11 5.28
C GLY A 25 -38.04 -7.46 4.30
N TYR A 26 -37.74 -6.56 3.37
CA TYR A 26 -36.61 -6.67 2.46
C TYR A 26 -35.67 -5.51 2.69
N CYS A 27 -34.38 -5.81 2.78
CA CYS A 27 -33.41 -4.73 2.68
C CYS A 27 -33.38 -4.21 1.24
N GLN A 28 -33.52 -2.89 1.06
CA GLN A 28 -33.45 -2.28 -0.27
C GLN A 28 -32.08 -2.41 -0.94
N TYR A 29 -31.02 -2.71 -0.17
CA TYR A 29 -29.64 -2.70 -0.69
C TYR A 29 -29.08 -4.10 -0.98
N CYS A 30 -29.20 -5.04 -0.04
CA CYS A 30 -28.70 -6.40 -0.23
C CYS A 30 -29.80 -7.40 -0.61
N HIS A 31 -31.05 -6.96 -0.69
CA HIS A 31 -32.24 -7.78 -0.98
C HIS A 31 -32.44 -8.97 -0.03
N THR A 32 -31.73 -9.00 1.10
CA THR A 32 -31.93 -10.01 2.15
C THR A 32 -33.35 -9.91 2.69
N LYS A 33 -34.03 -11.06 2.71
CA LYS A 33 -35.38 -11.21 3.22
C LYS A 33 -35.35 -11.48 4.73
N TYR A 34 -36.06 -10.69 5.49
CA TYR A 34 -36.21 -10.81 6.94
C TYR A 34 -37.65 -11.20 7.29
N TYR A 35 -37.79 -12.14 8.22
CA TYR A 35 -39.07 -12.44 8.85
C TYR A 35 -39.13 -11.70 10.19
N LEU A 36 -40.14 -10.86 10.35
CA LEU A 36 -40.39 -10.07 11.54
C LEU A 36 -41.36 -10.86 12.42
N GLU A 37 -40.87 -11.43 13.52
CA GLU A 37 -41.73 -12.05 14.52
C GLU A 37 -42.24 -10.98 15.50
N SER A 38 -43.56 -10.82 15.60
CA SER A 38 -44.16 -9.97 16.64
C SER A 38 -43.94 -10.61 18.01
N GLU A 39 -43.31 -9.89 18.96
CA GLU A 39 -43.17 -10.37 20.34
C GLU A 39 -44.56 -10.56 20.98
N GLN A 40 -45.00 -11.81 21.14
CA GLN A 40 -46.02 -12.17 22.13
C GLN A 40 -45.31 -12.63 23.42
N PRO A 41 -45.75 -12.19 24.61
CA PRO A 41 -45.12 -12.58 25.87
C PRO A 41 -45.31 -14.08 26.12
N LYS A 42 -44.20 -14.80 26.24
CA LYS A 42 -44.16 -16.25 26.51
C LYS A 42 -44.74 -16.56 27.90
N VAL A 43 -45.98 -17.03 27.95
CA VAL A 43 -46.53 -17.73 29.12
C VAL A 43 -46.12 -19.20 29.02
N PHE A 44 -45.26 -19.66 29.93
CA PHE A 44 -44.91 -21.07 30.06
C PHE A 44 -46.06 -21.84 30.73
N ILE A 45 -46.64 -22.80 30.02
CA ILE A 45 -47.42 -23.88 30.62
C ILE A 45 -46.74 -25.20 30.23
N GLU A 46 -46.22 -25.88 31.24
CA GLU A 46 -45.61 -27.20 31.13
C GLU A 46 -46.70 -28.27 31.25
N TYR A 47 -46.78 -29.23 30.33
CA TYR A 47 -47.45 -30.50 30.60
C TYR A 47 -46.88 -31.66 29.77
N LYS A 48 -46.57 -32.76 30.46
CA LYS A 48 -46.03 -34.03 29.95
C LYS A 48 -47.16 -34.99 29.49
N PRO A 49 -46.84 -36.00 28.66
CA PRO A 49 -47.74 -36.60 27.66
C PRO A 49 -48.48 -37.86 28.16
N GLU A 50 -49.56 -38.29 27.46
CA GLU A 50 -49.90 -39.72 27.35
C GLU A 50 -50.95 -40.08 26.25
N ALA A 51 -50.61 -41.15 25.51
CA ALA A 51 -51.42 -42.29 25.02
C ALA A 51 -52.53 -42.16 23.92
N PHE A 52 -52.22 -42.79 22.77
CA PHE A 52 -52.97 -43.86 22.07
C PHE A 52 -54.47 -43.71 21.70
N ARG A 53 -54.81 -43.73 20.40
CA ARG A 53 -55.45 -44.88 19.67
C ARG A 53 -55.91 -44.60 18.22
N ASN A 54 -55.62 -45.59 17.38
CA ASN A 54 -56.08 -46.01 16.04
C ASN A 54 -57.44 -45.52 15.46
N SER A 55 -57.49 -45.36 14.13
CA SER A 55 -58.25 -46.23 13.19
C SER A 55 -57.98 -45.84 11.71
N MET A 56 -57.36 -46.70 10.90
CA MET A 56 -57.98 -47.50 9.81
C MET A 56 -59.11 -46.80 9.02
N ALA A 57 -58.92 -46.61 7.70
CA ALA A 57 -59.57 -47.43 6.67
C ALA A 57 -59.32 -46.90 5.24
N THR A 58 -59.26 -47.86 4.34
CA THR A 58 -58.84 -47.86 2.93
C THR A 58 -59.97 -47.59 1.94
N LYS A 59 -59.59 -47.16 0.71
CA LYS A 59 -60.15 -47.58 -0.60
C LYS A 59 -59.21 -47.01 -1.69
N LYS A 60 -58.44 -47.79 -2.48
CA LYS A 60 -58.79 -48.68 -3.62
C LYS A 60 -59.75 -48.00 -4.62
N GLU A 61 -59.57 -48.00 -5.94
CA GLU A 61 -58.82 -48.86 -6.88
C GLU A 61 -58.85 -48.16 -8.27
N SER A 62 -57.82 -48.29 -9.13
CA SER A 62 -57.85 -49.00 -10.43
C SER A 62 -57.43 -48.04 -11.56
N GLY A 63 -56.75 -48.40 -12.65
CA GLY A 63 -56.00 -49.57 -13.12
C GLY A 63 -55.20 -49.15 -14.38
N SER A 64 -53.96 -49.61 -14.57
CA SER A 64 -53.54 -50.63 -15.58
C SER A 64 -53.70 -50.18 -17.05
N LYS A 65 -52.73 -50.26 -17.99
CA LYS A 65 -51.50 -51.08 -18.12
C LYS A 65 -50.72 -50.70 -19.39
N ALA A 66 -49.40 -50.97 -19.34
CA ALA A 66 -48.52 -51.56 -20.37
C ALA A 66 -48.17 -50.74 -21.65
N ALA A 67 -46.99 -50.84 -22.27
CA ALA A 67 -45.87 -51.79 -22.19
C ALA A 67 -44.57 -51.07 -22.64
N ALA A 68 -43.40 -51.32 -22.02
CA ALA A 68 -42.33 -52.25 -22.47
C ALA A 68 -41.61 -51.77 -23.76
N ALA A 69 -40.30 -51.85 -23.96
CA ALA A 69 -39.08 -52.29 -23.29
C ALA A 69 -37.92 -51.63 -24.12
N ALA A 70 -36.61 -51.73 -23.93
CA ALA A 70 -35.68 -52.54 -23.15
C ALA A 70 -34.37 -51.70 -23.12
N GLY A 71 -33.62 -51.64 -22.02
CA GLY A 71 -32.52 -52.58 -21.72
C GLY A 71 -31.27 -51.73 -21.51
N ALA A 72 -30.87 -51.33 -20.30
CA ALA A 72 -30.44 -52.08 -19.12
C ALA A 72 -29.21 -52.96 -19.41
N VAL A 73 -28.02 -52.52 -19.01
CA VAL A 73 -27.31 -52.84 -17.74
C VAL A 73 -26.48 -54.12 -17.94
N ILE A 74 -25.26 -54.22 -17.43
CA ILE A 74 -24.89 -54.84 -16.14
C ILE A 74 -23.34 -54.87 -16.21
N GLY A 75 -22.58 -54.37 -15.22
CA GLY A 75 -22.52 -54.78 -13.81
C GLY A 75 -21.13 -55.38 -13.55
N VAL A 76 -20.63 -55.67 -12.35
CA VAL A 76 -21.26 -56.02 -11.07
C VAL A 76 -20.07 -56.41 -10.13
N ILE A 77 -19.94 -55.84 -8.92
CA ILE A 77 -20.11 -56.48 -7.58
C ILE A 77 -18.82 -56.83 -6.79
N GLY A 78 -18.88 -56.50 -5.49
CA GLY A 78 -18.32 -57.23 -4.35
C GLY A 78 -18.26 -56.34 -3.09
N ILE A 79 -19.23 -56.29 -2.15
CA ILE A 79 -19.49 -57.22 -1.01
C ILE A 79 -18.27 -57.27 -0.05
N LEU A 80 -18.26 -56.94 1.26
CA LEU A 80 -19.06 -57.44 2.41
C LEU A 80 -18.70 -56.66 3.73
N ALA A 81 -19.71 -56.51 4.61
CA ALA A 81 -19.73 -56.55 6.10
C ALA A 81 -19.04 -55.52 7.04
N LEU A 82 -19.90 -55.00 7.94
CA LEU A 82 -19.71 -54.39 9.26
C LEU A 82 -18.97 -55.27 10.29
N ILE A 83 -18.30 -54.65 11.28
CA ILE A 83 -18.45 -54.85 12.76
C ILE A 83 -17.54 -53.88 13.57
N LEU A 84 -18.18 -53.07 14.44
CA LEU A 84 -17.84 -52.52 15.79
C LEU A 84 -16.44 -51.96 16.21
N VAL A 85 -16.41 -50.62 16.46
CA VAL A 85 -15.93 -49.76 17.61
C VAL A 85 -14.69 -50.18 18.49
N PRO A 86 -14.03 -49.24 19.23
CA PRO A 86 -13.12 -48.14 18.86
C PRO A 86 -11.70 -48.30 19.50
N LEU A 87 -10.69 -47.56 19.05
CA LEU A 87 -9.56 -47.20 19.92
C LEU A 87 -9.09 -45.76 19.68
N SER A 88 -8.92 -45.11 20.83
CA SER A 88 -8.49 -43.77 21.17
C SER A 88 -7.11 -43.36 20.64
N GLY A 89 -6.95 -42.05 20.41
CA GLY A 89 -5.67 -41.39 20.20
C GLY A 89 -5.80 -39.87 20.22
N THR A 90 -6.29 -39.30 21.31
CA THR A 90 -6.21 -37.85 21.59
C THR A 90 -4.79 -37.46 21.98
N SER A 91 -4.25 -36.38 21.42
CA SER A 91 -3.22 -35.58 22.10
C SER A 91 -3.73 -34.15 22.26
N LYS A 92 -4.09 -33.83 23.50
CA LYS A 92 -4.17 -32.46 24.03
C LYS A 92 -2.77 -32.13 24.55
N ASN A 93 -2.17 -31.04 24.11
CA ASN A 93 -1.13 -30.38 24.91
C ASN A 93 -1.61 -28.97 25.23
N ALA A 94 -2.20 -28.86 26.41
CA ALA A 94 -2.28 -27.63 27.18
C ALA A 94 -0.94 -27.46 27.89
N ASN A 95 -0.17 -26.42 27.57
CA ASN A 95 0.91 -25.99 28.46
C ASN A 95 0.32 -25.06 29.51
N ARG A 96 -0.01 -25.67 30.65
CA ARG A 96 -0.19 -25.00 31.93
C ARG A 96 1.15 -24.44 32.39
N TYR A 97 1.18 -23.15 32.69
CA TYR A 97 2.15 -22.56 33.60
C TYR A 97 2.03 -23.21 34.98
N PRO A 98 3.14 -23.49 35.69
CA PRO A 98 3.06 -23.91 37.08
C PRO A 98 2.80 -22.70 37.99
N ASP A 99 1.65 -22.73 38.66
CA ASP A 99 1.42 -22.00 39.90
C ASP A 99 2.56 -22.30 40.89
N ARG A 100 3.15 -21.26 41.48
CA ARG A 100 3.98 -21.41 42.67
C ARG A 100 3.30 -20.76 43.86
N ASP A 101 2.94 -21.64 44.79
CA ASP A 101 2.36 -21.38 46.09
C ASP A 101 3.14 -20.33 46.89
N MET A 102 2.35 -19.41 47.42
CA MET A 102 2.69 -18.43 48.43
C MET A 102 2.87 -19.15 49.77
N THR A 103 4.09 -19.20 50.30
CA THR A 103 4.33 -19.47 51.72
C THR A 103 5.15 -18.35 52.34
N ALA A 104 4.51 -17.65 53.26
CA ALA A 104 5.13 -16.65 54.12
C ALA A 104 5.95 -17.33 55.22
N ALA A 105 7.22 -16.93 55.36
CA ALA A 105 7.99 -17.10 56.58
C ALA A 105 8.82 -15.83 56.80
N ALA A 106 8.47 -15.08 57.85
CA ALA A 106 9.20 -13.91 58.32
C ALA A 106 10.41 -14.33 59.16
N ALA A 107 11.57 -13.69 58.94
CA ALA A 107 12.60 -13.48 59.97
C ALA A 107 13.67 -12.45 59.53
N ALA A 108 13.60 -11.28 60.19
CA ALA A 108 14.70 -10.51 60.81
C ALA A 108 16.01 -10.19 60.06
N SER A 109 16.20 -8.87 59.85
CA SER A 109 17.39 -8.04 60.13
C SER A 109 18.77 -8.42 59.59
N GLY A 110 19.33 -7.50 58.80
CA GLY A 110 20.77 -7.39 58.56
C GLY A 110 21.09 -6.36 57.49
N GLU A 111 21.22 -5.09 57.88
CA GLU A 111 21.90 -4.08 57.07
C GLU A 111 23.34 -4.55 56.79
N GLN A 112 23.63 -4.91 55.55
CA GLN A 112 24.99 -4.98 55.04
C GLN A 112 25.01 -4.42 53.62
N SER A 113 25.61 -3.24 53.50
CA SER A 113 26.12 -2.63 52.29
C SER A 113 26.86 -3.67 51.44
N ARG A 114 26.23 -4.12 50.36
CA ARG A 114 26.93 -4.79 49.25
C ARG A 114 27.29 -3.72 48.24
N GLU A 115 28.58 -3.41 48.16
CA GLU A 115 29.15 -2.85 46.94
C GLU A 115 28.82 -3.80 45.80
N GLU A 116 27.99 -3.34 44.86
CA GLU A 116 27.77 -4.02 43.60
C GLU A 116 29.08 -4.01 42.82
N SER A 117 29.79 -5.14 42.81
CA SER A 117 30.85 -5.37 41.84
C SER A 117 30.17 -5.42 40.45
N LYS A 118 30.27 -4.32 39.67
CA LYS A 118 29.92 -4.32 38.26
C LYS A 118 30.73 -5.43 37.57
N VAL A 119 30.07 -6.52 37.21
CA VAL A 119 30.62 -7.52 36.29
C VAL A 119 30.99 -6.75 35.00
N PRO A 120 32.18 -6.96 34.42
CA PRO A 120 32.54 -6.28 33.18
C PRO A 120 31.52 -6.61 32.10
N VAL A 121 30.78 -5.61 31.62
CA VAL A 121 29.88 -5.76 30.48
C VAL A 121 30.74 -6.19 29.29
N THR A 122 30.46 -7.38 28.75
CA THR A 122 31.21 -7.93 27.61
C THR A 122 30.38 -7.70 26.37
N TYR A 123 30.76 -6.73 25.54
CA TYR A 123 30.08 -6.39 24.30
C TYR A 123 30.31 -7.45 23.20
N SER A 124 29.41 -7.52 22.22
CA SER A 124 29.61 -8.40 21.05
C SER A 124 30.69 -7.88 20.11
N SER A 125 31.25 -8.78 19.30
CA SER A 125 32.24 -8.41 18.27
C SER A 125 31.65 -7.42 17.27
N SER A 126 30.37 -7.59 16.93
CA SER A 126 29.64 -6.67 16.05
C SER A 126 29.50 -5.27 16.66
N PHE A 127 29.35 -5.16 17.97
CA PHE A 127 29.32 -3.87 18.63
C PHE A 127 30.69 -3.19 18.61
N GLU A 128 31.79 -3.95 18.77
CA GLU A 128 33.14 -3.39 18.60
C GLU A 128 33.36 -2.83 17.20
N VAL A 129 32.88 -3.53 16.16
CA VAL A 129 32.93 -3.06 14.77
C VAL A 129 32.11 -1.79 14.61
N LEU A 130 30.87 -1.75 15.12
CA LEU A 130 30.02 -0.55 15.06
C LEU A 130 30.71 0.66 15.70
N ILE A 131 31.21 0.52 16.93
CA ILE A 131 31.86 1.62 17.65
C ILE A 131 33.12 2.10 16.94
N LYS A 132 33.91 1.17 16.38
CA LYS A 132 35.11 1.52 15.63
C LYS A 132 34.78 2.30 14.35
N GLU A 133 33.81 1.85 13.57
CA GLU A 133 33.43 2.50 12.30
C GLU A 133 32.71 3.84 12.55
N ALA A 134 31.83 3.91 13.55
CA ALA A 134 31.01 5.09 13.82
C ALA A 134 31.75 6.20 14.58
N LEU A 135 32.64 5.84 15.52
CA LEU A 135 33.32 6.81 16.39
C LEU A 135 34.82 6.88 16.15
N GLY A 136 35.41 5.94 15.41
CA GLY A 136 36.86 5.88 15.20
C GLY A 136 37.65 5.45 16.44
N MET A 137 37.00 4.78 17.40
CA MET A 137 37.55 4.48 18.73
C MET A 137 37.47 2.99 19.08
N SER A 138 38.25 2.56 20.06
CA SER A 138 38.11 1.21 20.62
C SER A 138 36.95 1.17 21.63
N ILE A 139 36.21 0.07 21.65
CA ILE A 139 35.18 -0.20 22.67
C ILE A 139 35.72 -0.07 24.10
N SER A 140 37.00 -0.38 24.32
CA SER A 140 37.63 -0.30 25.65
C SER A 140 37.83 1.15 26.16
N SER A 141 37.77 2.13 25.26
CA SER A 141 37.95 3.55 25.56
C SER A 141 36.68 4.38 25.41
N VAL A 142 35.57 3.79 24.93
CA VAL A 142 34.33 4.53 24.67
C VAL A 142 33.66 4.96 25.98
N THR A 143 33.14 6.19 25.99
CA THR A 143 32.43 6.77 27.12
C THR A 143 30.91 6.71 26.93
N GLU A 144 30.15 6.86 28.02
CA GLU A 144 28.68 6.97 27.96
C GLU A 144 28.23 8.20 27.14
N GLU A 145 29.01 9.28 27.14
CA GLU A 145 28.74 10.48 26.34
C GLU A 145 28.84 10.19 24.84
N GLU A 146 29.85 9.42 24.43
CA GLU A 146 30.04 9.01 23.04
C GLU A 146 28.97 8.02 22.58
N LEU A 147 28.63 7.03 23.41
CA LEU A 147 27.50 6.13 23.16
C LEU A 147 26.16 6.89 23.12
N GLY A 148 26.05 7.97 23.89
CA GLY A 148 24.87 8.85 23.93
C GLY A 148 24.65 9.66 22.64
N ARG A 149 25.60 9.65 21.70
CA ARG A 149 25.44 10.30 20.39
C ARG A 149 24.48 9.55 19.47
N PHE A 150 24.36 8.23 19.62
CA PHE A 150 23.48 7.42 18.78
C PHE A 150 22.01 7.71 19.10
N LYS A 151 21.26 8.14 18.08
CA LYS A 151 19.84 8.49 18.18
C LYS A 151 18.93 7.50 17.46
N TYR A 152 19.47 6.85 16.44
CA TYR A 152 18.80 5.83 15.68
C TYR A 152 19.67 4.58 15.53
N LEU A 153 19.01 3.43 15.63
CA LEU A 153 19.60 2.12 15.35
C LEU A 153 18.55 1.23 14.68
N ALA A 154 18.93 0.58 13.58
CA ALA A 154 18.18 -0.51 12.98
C ALA A 154 19.08 -1.71 12.76
N ILE A 155 18.54 -2.90 13.02
CA ILE A 155 19.24 -4.16 12.83
C ILE A 155 18.40 -5.00 11.90
N ARG A 156 18.94 -5.33 10.73
CA ARG A 156 18.27 -6.18 9.72
C ARG A 156 19.21 -7.24 9.20
N LYS A 157 18.65 -8.37 8.79
CA LYS A 157 19.43 -9.43 8.15
C LYS A 157 19.49 -9.18 6.64
N GLY A 158 20.69 -9.01 6.11
CA GLY A 158 20.95 -8.88 4.67
C GLY A 158 21.58 -10.12 4.06
N GLU A 159 21.81 -10.11 2.74
CA GLU A 159 22.42 -11.23 2.00
C GLU A 159 23.89 -11.49 2.40
N ALA A 160 24.64 -10.43 2.70
CA ALA A 160 26.08 -10.48 3.01
C ALA A 160 26.39 -10.51 4.52
N GLY A 161 25.38 -10.49 5.39
CA GLY A 161 25.52 -10.40 6.83
C GLY A 161 24.41 -9.57 7.48
N TRP A 162 24.63 -9.16 8.72
CA TRP A 162 23.74 -8.26 9.45
C TRP A 162 24.04 -6.81 9.10
N LEU A 163 23.02 -6.09 8.65
CA LEU A 163 23.09 -4.67 8.36
C LEU A 163 22.69 -3.91 9.62
N ILE A 164 23.66 -3.21 10.21
CA ILE A 164 23.44 -2.29 11.32
C ILE A 164 23.40 -0.89 10.75
N THR A 165 22.21 -0.32 10.71
CA THR A 165 22.01 1.07 10.27
C THR A 165 21.94 1.95 11.51
N TYR A 166 22.62 3.09 11.49
CA TYR A 166 22.61 4.03 12.60
C TYR A 166 22.63 5.48 12.14
N SER A 167 22.23 6.38 13.03
CA SER A 167 22.39 7.82 12.87
C SER A 167 22.60 8.50 14.23
N PHE A 168 23.29 9.63 14.20
CA PHE A 168 23.40 10.55 15.34
C PHE A 168 22.24 11.54 15.41
N GLU A 169 21.29 11.45 14.50
CA GLU A 169 20.05 12.20 14.44
C GLU A 169 18.87 11.22 14.47
N ASN A 170 17.66 11.72 14.75
CA ASN A 170 16.44 10.94 14.67
C ASN A 170 15.82 11.09 13.27
N PRO A 171 15.83 10.05 12.42
CA PRO A 171 15.34 10.16 11.05
C PRO A 171 13.85 10.50 10.97
N ALA A 172 13.06 10.07 11.96
CA ALA A 172 11.63 10.39 11.99
C ALA A 172 11.37 11.88 12.30
N GLU A 173 12.22 12.52 13.11
CA GLU A 173 12.12 13.95 13.39
C GLU A 173 12.67 14.80 12.23
N ALA A 174 13.73 14.33 11.55
CA ALA A 174 14.26 14.98 10.35
C ALA A 174 13.23 14.98 9.21
N ALA A 175 12.56 13.84 8.97
CA ALA A 175 11.53 13.72 7.96
C ALA A 175 10.33 14.66 8.21
N GLU A 176 9.89 14.80 9.47
CA GLU A 176 8.83 15.76 9.84
C GLU A 176 9.21 17.23 9.58
N GLN A 177 10.51 17.53 9.45
CA GLN A 177 11.04 18.86 9.10
C GLN A 177 11.37 19.01 7.61
N GLY A 178 11.09 17.98 6.80
CA GLY A 178 11.43 17.95 5.37
C GLY A 178 12.94 17.87 5.12
N GLN A 179 13.68 17.21 6.02
CA GLN A 179 15.13 17.01 5.95
C GLN A 179 15.47 15.52 5.91
N ASP A 180 16.58 15.19 5.26
CA ASP A 180 17.14 13.84 5.29
C ASP A 180 18.16 13.73 6.44
N ALA A 181 17.98 12.73 7.31
CA ALA A 181 18.96 12.41 8.33
C ALA A 181 20.19 11.74 7.70
N ASP A 182 21.37 11.98 8.27
CA ASP A 182 22.58 11.29 7.86
C ASP A 182 22.54 9.83 8.35
N ILE A 183 22.30 8.89 7.42
CA ILE A 183 22.17 7.47 7.70
C ILE A 183 23.45 6.74 7.30
N HIS A 184 24.00 5.98 8.23
CA HIS A 184 25.18 5.15 8.01
C HIS A 184 24.84 3.66 8.16
N VAL A 185 25.56 2.81 7.42
CA VAL A 185 25.37 1.35 7.45
C VAL A 185 26.70 0.67 7.72
N VAL A 186 26.71 -0.27 8.67
CA VAL A 186 27.83 -1.14 8.99
C VAL A 186 27.39 -2.59 8.78
N VAL A 187 28.20 -3.36 8.05
CA VAL A 187 27.94 -4.79 7.81
C VAL A 187 28.70 -5.62 8.83
N CYS A 188 27.98 -6.43 9.58
CA CYS A 188 28.50 -7.28 10.64
C CYS A 188 28.22 -8.76 10.37
N GLN A 189 29.06 -9.64 10.92
CA GLN A 189 28.92 -11.09 10.75
C GLN A 189 27.79 -11.67 11.60
N GLU A 190 27.55 -11.09 12.78
CA GLU A 190 26.48 -11.47 13.72
C GLU A 190 25.60 -10.27 14.08
N ALA A 191 24.37 -10.50 14.50
CA ALA A 191 23.49 -9.46 15.02
C ALA A 191 24.08 -8.83 16.29
N LEU A 192 23.73 -7.57 16.56
CA LEU A 192 23.97 -7.00 17.87
C LEU A 192 23.17 -7.78 18.92
N LYS A 193 23.78 -8.01 20.09
CA LYS A 193 23.08 -8.59 21.22
C LYS A 193 22.27 -7.50 21.91
N VAL A 194 21.19 -7.87 22.59
CA VAL A 194 20.32 -6.90 23.27
C VAL A 194 21.07 -6.04 24.30
N GLN A 195 22.07 -6.61 24.98
CA GLN A 195 22.97 -5.88 25.88
C GLN A 195 23.77 -4.76 25.20
N ASP A 196 24.09 -4.90 23.92
CA ASP A 196 24.81 -3.90 23.14
C ASP A 196 23.86 -2.73 22.83
N ILE A 197 22.61 -3.06 22.47
CA ILE A 197 21.54 -2.08 22.25
C ILE A 197 21.25 -1.32 23.54
N ALA A 198 21.14 -2.03 24.67
CA ALA A 198 20.88 -1.47 25.99
C ALA A 198 21.96 -0.48 26.47
N ALA A 199 23.17 -0.53 25.91
CA ALA A 199 24.23 0.42 26.21
C ALA A 199 24.01 1.80 25.57
N LEU A 200 23.19 1.88 24.51
CA LEU A 200 22.88 3.12 23.79
C LEU A 200 21.67 3.84 24.40
N GLN A 201 21.80 4.26 25.66
CA GLN A 201 20.69 4.78 26.49
C GLN A 201 19.97 6.03 25.95
N LYS A 202 20.61 6.75 25.01
CA LYS A 202 20.07 7.96 24.39
C LYS A 202 19.46 7.73 23.01
N LEU A 203 19.27 6.47 22.60
CA LEU A 203 18.47 6.12 21.43
C LEU A 203 17.05 6.68 21.57
N GLU A 204 16.55 7.23 20.48
CA GLU A 204 15.20 7.79 20.37
C GLU A 204 14.33 6.97 19.42
N TYR A 205 14.95 6.33 18.42
CA TYR A 205 14.30 5.42 17.49
C TYR A 205 15.10 4.10 17.37
N LEU A 206 14.45 2.99 17.66
CA LEU A 206 15.00 1.64 17.51
C LEU A 206 14.16 0.82 16.52
N ASN A 207 14.80 0.16 15.57
CA ASN A 207 14.17 -0.81 14.68
C ASN A 207 14.75 -2.21 14.94
N LEU A 208 13.87 -3.13 15.35
CA LEU A 208 14.19 -4.51 15.67
C LEU A 208 13.49 -5.45 14.70
N ASP A 209 14.28 -6.30 14.08
CA ASP A 209 13.79 -7.37 13.22
C ASP A 209 14.10 -8.72 13.88
N HIS A 210 13.08 -9.56 14.06
CA HIS A 210 13.18 -10.93 14.60
C HIS A 210 14.07 -11.08 15.85
N THR A 211 14.09 -10.06 16.71
CA THR A 211 15.01 -10.01 17.86
C THR A 211 14.33 -10.62 19.09
N GLU A 212 14.99 -11.58 19.73
CA GLU A 212 14.55 -12.08 21.03
C GLU A 212 14.67 -10.96 22.08
N LEU A 213 13.56 -10.66 22.76
CA LEU A 213 13.50 -9.62 23.79
C LEU A 213 13.21 -10.22 25.17
N PRO A 214 14.25 -10.55 25.95
CA PRO A 214 14.07 -10.92 27.35
C PRO A 214 13.43 -9.78 28.16
N GLU A 215 12.76 -10.13 29.25
CA GLU A 215 12.19 -9.16 30.19
C GLU A 215 13.27 -8.20 30.73
N GLY A 216 12.94 -6.91 30.81
CA GLY A 216 13.82 -5.85 31.31
C GLY A 216 14.99 -5.49 30.38
N SER A 217 15.11 -6.13 29.21
CA SER A 217 16.29 -6.01 28.36
C SER A 217 16.47 -4.65 27.69
N LEU A 218 15.41 -3.82 27.65
CA LEU A 218 15.42 -2.48 27.06
C LEU A 218 15.10 -1.37 28.09
N GLU A 219 15.08 -1.66 29.40
CA GLU A 219 14.72 -0.69 30.45
C GLU A 219 15.69 0.49 30.58
N THR A 220 16.90 0.35 30.05
CA THR A 220 17.94 1.37 30.04
C THR A 220 17.77 2.43 28.94
N LEU A 221 16.88 2.19 27.96
CA LEU A 221 16.64 3.10 26.84
C LEU A 221 15.73 4.27 27.24
N GLU A 222 16.28 5.22 28.00
CA GLU A 222 15.50 6.27 28.66
C GLU A 222 14.87 7.29 27.70
N SER A 223 15.48 7.46 26.52
CA SER A 223 15.08 8.45 25.52
C SER A 223 14.25 7.87 24.38
N LEU A 224 13.94 6.57 24.44
CA LEU A 224 13.25 5.88 23.35
C LEU A 224 11.82 6.39 23.22
N LYS A 225 11.49 6.94 22.05
CA LYS A 225 10.15 7.44 21.71
C LYS A 225 9.50 6.63 20.60
N MET A 226 10.30 6.02 19.72
CA MET A 226 9.82 5.28 18.57
C MET A 226 10.44 3.90 18.52
N ILE A 227 9.61 2.89 18.25
CA ILE A 227 10.09 1.56 17.93
C ILE A 227 9.39 1.03 16.69
N THR A 228 10.17 0.39 15.83
CA THR A 228 9.67 -0.43 14.73
C THR A 228 10.04 -1.87 15.06
N CYS A 229 9.08 -2.78 15.02
CA CYS A 229 9.34 -4.17 15.37
C CYS A 229 8.64 -5.15 14.43
N ASP A 230 9.39 -6.15 13.98
CA ASP A 230 8.88 -7.23 13.14
C ASP A 230 8.80 -8.56 13.89
N TYR A 231 7.64 -9.23 13.85
CA TYR A 231 7.33 -10.46 14.59
C TYR A 231 7.43 -10.37 16.13
N ILE A 232 7.47 -9.16 16.70
CA ILE A 232 7.51 -8.94 18.16
C ILE A 232 6.12 -8.61 18.68
N GLN A 233 5.57 -9.48 19.53
CA GLN A 233 4.25 -9.30 20.13
C GLN A 233 4.27 -8.23 21.24
N LEU A 234 3.12 -7.59 21.48
CA LEU A 234 3.00 -6.45 22.40
C LEU A 234 3.34 -6.80 23.86
N ASP A 235 3.02 -8.02 24.30
CA ASP A 235 3.34 -8.52 25.64
C ASP A 235 4.87 -8.61 25.86
N MET A 236 5.58 -9.19 24.90
CA MET A 236 7.04 -9.30 24.89
C MET A 236 7.70 -7.93 24.85
N LEU A 237 7.21 -7.04 23.98
CA LEU A 237 7.72 -5.67 23.89
C LEU A 237 7.52 -4.90 25.21
N ARG A 238 6.33 -5.00 25.80
CA ARG A 238 6.03 -4.36 27.09
C ARG A 238 6.96 -4.87 28.19
N LEU A 239 7.16 -6.19 28.29
CA LEU A 239 8.04 -6.79 29.29
C LEU A 239 9.50 -6.39 29.10
N ALA A 240 9.96 -6.24 27.85
CA ALA A 240 11.32 -5.80 27.55
C ALA A 240 11.57 -4.34 27.95
N LEU A 241 10.59 -3.46 27.72
CA LEU A 241 10.67 -2.03 28.03
C LEU A 241 10.38 -1.72 29.51
N GLY A 242 9.62 -2.56 30.20
CA GLY A 242 9.21 -2.33 31.59
C GLY A 242 8.51 -0.97 31.75
N SER A 243 9.01 -0.16 32.68
CA SER A 243 8.47 1.19 32.91
C SER A 243 8.64 2.16 31.72
N ARG A 244 9.57 1.89 30.79
CA ARG A 244 9.85 2.75 29.63
C ARG A 244 8.76 2.69 28.57
N ALA A 245 7.90 1.67 28.58
CA ALA A 245 6.75 1.58 27.67
C ALA A 245 5.83 2.81 27.73
N GLN A 246 5.81 3.54 28.86
CA GLN A 246 5.02 4.76 29.03
C GLN A 246 5.55 5.96 28.23
N ASN A 247 6.83 5.94 27.84
CA ASN A 247 7.47 7.02 27.07
C ASN A 247 7.34 6.82 25.56
N LEU A 248 6.89 5.64 25.12
CA LEU A 248 6.77 5.33 23.71
C LEU A 248 5.63 6.15 23.09
N GLU A 249 5.97 6.97 22.11
CA GLU A 249 5.04 7.83 21.39
C GLU A 249 4.62 7.24 20.04
N ARG A 250 5.49 6.41 19.43
CA ARG A 250 5.26 5.82 18.11
C ARG A 250 5.63 4.34 18.11
N LEU A 251 4.72 3.51 17.60
CA LEU A 251 4.94 2.08 17.40
C LEU A 251 4.57 1.72 15.97
N ASN A 252 5.53 1.20 15.23
CA ASN A 252 5.27 0.47 13.99
C ASN A 252 5.51 -1.02 14.26
N ALA A 253 4.50 -1.85 14.04
CA ALA A 253 4.58 -3.26 14.31
C ALA A 253 4.04 -4.07 13.13
N SER A 254 4.77 -5.12 12.76
CA SER A 254 4.34 -6.08 11.75
C SER A 254 4.15 -7.48 12.33
N HIS A 255 3.23 -8.24 11.72
CA HIS A 255 2.91 -9.60 12.12
C HIS A 255 2.51 -9.75 13.60
N LEU A 256 1.78 -8.76 14.14
CA LEU A 256 1.09 -8.90 15.41
C LEU A 256 -0.06 -9.89 15.28
N LYS A 257 -0.25 -10.72 16.30
CA LYS A 257 -1.36 -11.68 16.39
C LYS A 257 -2.52 -11.17 17.22
N SER A 258 -2.29 -10.12 18.01
CA SER A 258 -3.28 -9.54 18.90
C SER A 258 -2.89 -8.12 19.30
N LEU A 259 -3.89 -7.29 19.59
CA LEU A 259 -3.73 -5.98 20.22
C LEU A 259 -3.96 -6.03 21.74
N GLU A 260 -4.12 -7.22 22.31
CA GLU A 260 -4.04 -7.42 23.76
C GLU A 260 -2.71 -6.84 24.27
N GLU A 261 -2.74 -6.16 25.42
CA GLU A 261 -1.63 -5.41 26.01
C GLU A 261 -1.32 -4.02 25.42
N LEU A 262 -2.10 -3.52 24.47
CA LEU A 262 -1.93 -2.15 23.97
C LEU A 262 -2.07 -1.06 25.07
N SER A 263 -2.81 -1.35 26.14
CA SER A 263 -2.89 -0.49 27.34
C SER A 263 -1.56 -0.31 28.07
N GLY A 264 -0.56 -1.16 27.80
CA GLY A 264 0.81 -1.03 28.30
C GLY A 264 1.59 0.14 27.72
N PHE A 265 1.07 0.78 26.66
CA PHE A 265 1.72 1.90 25.97
C PHE A 265 0.84 3.17 26.00
N PRO A 266 0.57 3.74 27.20
CA PRO A 266 -0.39 4.83 27.36
C PRO A 266 0.05 6.16 26.70
N GLY A 267 1.32 6.29 26.32
CA GLY A 267 1.88 7.49 25.67
C GLY A 267 1.76 7.51 24.14
N LEU A 268 1.21 6.45 23.52
CA LEU A 268 1.17 6.33 22.06
C LEU A 268 0.33 7.45 21.41
N LYS A 269 0.97 8.11 20.44
CA LYS A 269 0.37 9.10 19.53
C LYS A 269 0.31 8.60 18.09
N ALA A 270 1.16 7.65 17.71
CA ALA A 270 1.10 6.99 16.40
C ALA A 270 1.20 5.48 16.55
N LEU A 271 0.29 4.76 15.90
CA LEU A 271 0.33 3.31 15.75
C LEU A 271 0.21 2.96 14.27
N GLU A 272 1.19 2.23 13.77
CA GLU A 272 1.21 1.68 12.42
C GLU A 272 1.29 0.17 12.51
N MET A 273 0.42 -0.50 11.76
CA MET A 273 0.32 -1.95 11.72
C MET A 273 0.38 -2.39 10.27
N GLU A 274 1.30 -3.31 9.97
CA GLU A 274 1.52 -3.87 8.63
C GLU A 274 1.54 -5.39 8.71
N ASP A 275 1.03 -6.10 7.70
CA ASP A 275 0.99 -7.57 7.67
C ASP A 275 0.42 -8.22 8.96
N CYS A 276 -0.54 -7.56 9.61
CA CYS A 276 -1.21 -8.03 10.83
C CYS A 276 -2.51 -8.81 10.51
N ARG A 277 -2.42 -9.69 9.50
CA ARG A 277 -3.56 -10.34 8.82
C ARG A 277 -4.42 -11.23 9.71
N ASP A 278 -3.87 -11.72 10.82
CA ASP A 278 -4.59 -12.60 11.76
C ASP A 278 -5.44 -11.82 12.79
N ILE A 279 -5.38 -10.49 12.81
CA ILE A 279 -6.11 -9.67 13.78
C ILE A 279 -7.54 -9.42 13.29
N ALA A 280 -8.52 -10.04 13.95
CA ALA A 280 -9.95 -9.80 13.71
C ALA A 280 -10.59 -8.80 14.70
N ASP A 281 -10.00 -8.63 15.89
CA ASP A 281 -10.52 -7.75 16.95
C ASP A 281 -9.56 -6.59 17.23
N ILE A 282 -10.01 -5.38 16.92
CA ILE A 282 -9.28 -4.12 17.15
C ILE A 282 -9.83 -3.32 18.33
N SER A 283 -10.72 -3.89 19.16
CA SER A 283 -11.37 -3.20 20.29
C SER A 283 -10.38 -2.65 21.32
N ALA A 284 -9.18 -3.21 21.42
CA ALA A 284 -8.10 -2.72 22.28
C ALA A 284 -7.62 -1.31 21.93
N LEU A 285 -7.86 -0.82 20.70
CA LEU A 285 -7.59 0.58 20.32
C LEU A 285 -8.31 1.59 21.23
N ALA A 286 -9.42 1.20 21.87
CA ALA A 286 -10.10 2.04 22.85
C ALA A 286 -9.24 2.41 24.07
N GLN A 287 -8.10 1.74 24.30
CA GLN A 287 -7.19 2.03 25.39
C GLN A 287 -6.17 3.14 25.07
N VAL A 288 -5.93 3.44 23.80
CA VAL A 288 -4.96 4.45 23.32
C VAL A 288 -5.69 5.63 22.66
N LYS A 289 -6.53 6.30 23.46
CA LYS A 289 -7.45 7.37 22.97
C LYS A 289 -6.75 8.64 22.51
N ASP A 290 -5.47 8.77 22.83
CA ASP A 290 -4.65 9.93 22.49
C ASP A 290 -3.92 9.80 21.15
N LEU A 291 -4.17 8.73 20.39
CA LEU A 291 -3.66 8.56 19.03
C LEU A 291 -4.04 9.75 18.14
N GLU A 292 -3.02 10.29 17.48
CA GLU A 292 -3.10 11.31 16.44
C GLU A 292 -2.93 10.71 15.04
N ARG A 293 -2.25 9.56 14.93
CA ARG A 293 -2.06 8.83 13.67
C ARG A 293 -2.32 7.35 13.86
N LEU A 294 -3.08 6.77 12.93
CA LEU A 294 -3.36 5.35 12.90
C LEU A 294 -3.26 4.83 11.47
N LYS A 295 -2.42 3.82 11.25
CA LYS A 295 -2.32 3.08 9.99
C LYS A 295 -2.60 1.61 10.24
N LEU A 296 -3.59 1.08 9.53
CA LEU A 296 -4.07 -0.29 9.61
C LEU A 296 -3.95 -0.91 8.21
N CYS A 297 -2.92 -1.72 7.96
CA CYS A 297 -2.70 -2.39 6.67
C CYS A 297 -2.96 -3.89 6.71
N ASP A 298 -3.47 -4.44 5.60
CA ASP A 298 -3.88 -5.84 5.44
C ASP A 298 -4.85 -6.32 6.54
N MET A 299 -5.85 -5.51 6.93
CA MET A 299 -6.78 -5.83 8.03
C MET A 299 -8.06 -6.53 7.55
N ASP A 300 -7.91 -7.53 6.68
CA ASP A 300 -9.04 -8.19 6.02
C ASP A 300 -9.95 -8.97 6.97
N GLU A 301 -9.43 -9.46 8.09
CA GLU A 301 -10.24 -10.19 9.08
C GLU A 301 -11.08 -9.26 9.99
N VAL A 302 -10.83 -7.95 9.96
CA VAL A 302 -11.57 -6.98 10.79
C VAL A 302 -12.93 -6.66 10.17
N ASN A 303 -13.98 -6.89 10.95
CA ASN A 303 -15.35 -6.63 10.53
C ASN A 303 -16.02 -5.50 11.34
N ASP A 304 -15.46 -5.13 12.50
CA ASP A 304 -16.01 -4.10 13.40
C ASP A 304 -15.00 -2.97 13.62
N PHE A 305 -15.25 -1.85 12.95
CA PHE A 305 -14.47 -0.62 13.07
C PHE A 305 -15.08 0.39 14.06
N THR A 306 -16.12 0.02 14.81
CA THR A 306 -16.83 0.95 15.70
C THR A 306 -15.95 1.49 16.83
N VAL A 307 -14.87 0.78 17.18
CA VAL A 307 -13.87 1.25 18.14
C VAL A 307 -13.27 2.61 17.73
N LEU A 308 -13.15 2.89 16.42
CA LEU A 308 -12.57 4.13 15.91
C LEU A 308 -13.37 5.38 16.32
N ASN A 309 -14.65 5.23 16.67
CA ASN A 309 -15.49 6.33 17.17
C ASN A 309 -14.95 7.02 18.43
N VAL A 310 -14.08 6.34 19.20
CA VAL A 310 -13.51 6.90 20.44
C VAL A 310 -12.18 7.63 20.24
N LEU A 311 -11.55 7.49 19.07
CA LEU A 311 -10.23 8.05 18.75
C LEU A 311 -10.33 9.49 18.22
N LYS A 312 -10.81 10.38 19.09
CA LYS A 312 -11.21 11.75 18.71
C LYS A 312 -10.06 12.69 18.34
N LYS A 313 -8.81 12.31 18.64
CA LYS A 313 -7.61 13.10 18.35
C LYS A 313 -6.93 12.74 17.03
N LEU A 314 -7.49 11.78 16.27
CA LEU A 314 -6.91 11.39 14.99
C LEU A 314 -6.88 12.56 14.01
N LYS A 315 -5.69 12.78 13.47
CA LYS A 315 -5.34 13.72 12.40
C LYS A 315 -5.03 12.99 11.10
N SER A 316 -4.52 11.75 11.19
CA SER A 316 -4.23 10.89 10.04
C SER A 316 -4.80 9.49 10.28
N LEU A 317 -5.54 8.98 9.32
CA LEU A 317 -6.09 7.63 9.33
C LEU A 317 -5.89 6.96 7.97
N THR A 318 -5.19 5.84 7.97
CA THR A 318 -5.04 4.96 6.81
C THR A 318 -5.63 3.60 7.16
N ILE A 319 -6.54 3.09 6.34
CA ILE A 319 -7.14 1.76 6.49
C ILE A 319 -7.08 1.03 5.15
N ASP A 320 -6.52 -0.16 5.17
CA ASP A 320 -6.57 -1.13 4.11
C ASP A 320 -7.23 -2.40 4.66
N ALA A 321 -8.45 -2.66 4.20
CA ALA A 321 -9.31 -3.72 4.75
C ALA A 321 -10.50 -4.04 3.83
N GLU A 322 -10.53 -5.24 3.27
CA GLU A 322 -11.58 -5.68 2.34
C GLU A 322 -12.99 -5.59 2.97
N ASN A 323 -13.10 -5.86 4.27
CA ASN A 323 -14.39 -5.93 4.96
C ASN A 323 -14.90 -4.58 5.53
N LEU A 324 -14.19 -3.47 5.32
CA LEU A 324 -14.67 -2.14 5.69
C LEU A 324 -15.83 -1.70 4.76
N LYS A 325 -17.00 -1.43 5.36
CA LYS A 325 -18.24 -1.08 4.62
C LYS A 325 -18.82 0.30 4.93
N ASP A 326 -18.42 0.89 6.06
CA ASP A 326 -18.92 2.18 6.55
C ASP A 326 -17.79 2.97 7.20
N ILE A 327 -17.66 4.24 6.81
CA ILE A 327 -16.68 5.19 7.33
C ILE A 327 -17.29 6.24 8.26
N SER A 328 -18.53 6.04 8.73
CA SER A 328 -19.23 7.01 9.60
C SER A 328 -18.47 7.39 10.87
N PHE A 329 -17.48 6.59 11.29
CA PHE A 329 -16.60 6.91 12.42
C PHE A 329 -15.80 8.21 12.24
N ILE A 330 -15.51 8.64 11.01
CA ILE A 330 -14.74 9.88 10.76
C ILE A 330 -15.46 11.13 11.27
N ASN A 331 -16.78 11.07 11.44
CA ASN A 331 -17.58 12.15 12.03
C ASN A 331 -17.19 12.46 13.48
N HIS A 332 -16.53 11.52 14.16
CA HIS A 332 -16.04 11.69 15.53
C HIS A 332 -14.59 12.20 15.62
N MET A 333 -13.96 12.51 14.48
CA MET A 333 -12.57 12.91 14.36
C MET A 333 -12.46 14.35 13.82
N PRO A 334 -12.75 15.39 14.62
CA PRO A 334 -12.85 16.76 14.14
C PRO A 334 -11.53 17.32 13.57
N GLU A 335 -10.38 16.77 13.97
CA GLU A 335 -9.05 17.20 13.51
C GLU A 335 -8.49 16.37 12.34
N LEU A 336 -9.26 15.40 11.81
CA LEU A 336 -8.79 14.52 10.73
C LEU A 336 -8.47 15.33 9.46
N ALA A 337 -7.18 15.37 9.11
CA ALA A 337 -6.63 16.09 7.97
C ALA A 337 -6.22 15.15 6.83
N HIS A 338 -5.85 13.90 7.13
CA HIS A 338 -5.50 12.89 6.14
C HIS A 338 -6.37 11.64 6.33
N LEU A 339 -6.99 11.19 5.24
CA LEU A 339 -7.76 9.95 5.18
C LEU A 339 -7.37 9.16 3.93
N GLU A 340 -6.87 7.95 4.13
CA GLU A 340 -6.61 6.99 3.07
C GLU A 340 -7.42 5.72 3.35
N ILE A 341 -8.21 5.30 2.36
CA ILE A 341 -8.90 4.02 2.39
C ILE A 341 -8.55 3.23 1.12
N THR A 342 -8.01 2.04 1.33
CA THR A 342 -7.55 1.12 0.29
C THR A 342 -8.30 -0.21 0.40
N ASP A 343 -8.53 -0.85 -0.75
CA ASP A 343 -9.12 -2.18 -0.92
C ASP A 343 -10.28 -2.44 0.05
N SER A 344 -11.37 -1.68 -0.12
CA SER A 344 -12.53 -1.79 0.77
C SER A 344 -13.84 -1.99 0.02
N ARG A 345 -14.85 -2.47 0.75
CA ARG A 345 -16.23 -2.63 0.29
C ARG A 345 -17.14 -1.50 0.80
N ILE A 346 -16.60 -0.29 0.93
CA ILE A 346 -17.41 0.89 1.27
C ILE A 346 -18.46 1.12 0.18
N LEU A 347 -19.70 1.35 0.62
CA LEU A 347 -20.83 1.56 -0.30
C LEU A 347 -21.12 3.05 -0.52
N LEU A 348 -20.99 3.86 0.55
CA LEU A 348 -21.43 5.25 0.59
C LEU A 348 -20.35 6.14 1.21
N LEU A 349 -20.18 7.33 0.63
CA LEU A 349 -19.23 8.34 1.07
C LEU A 349 -19.90 9.55 1.76
N ASP A 350 -21.19 9.47 2.09
CA ASP A 350 -21.94 10.52 2.80
C ASP A 350 -21.21 11.08 4.05
N PRO A 351 -20.47 10.28 4.86
CA PRO A 351 -19.72 10.81 5.99
C PRO A 351 -18.62 11.84 5.63
N LEU A 352 -18.21 11.94 4.37
CA LEU A 352 -17.27 12.98 3.92
C LEU A 352 -17.93 14.36 3.83
N VAL A 353 -19.25 14.44 3.70
CA VAL A 353 -19.96 15.72 3.53
C VAL A 353 -19.74 16.59 4.77
N GLY A 354 -19.15 17.77 4.56
CA GLY A 354 -18.85 18.72 5.64
C GLY A 354 -17.58 18.41 6.43
N LYS A 355 -16.72 17.49 5.98
CA LYS A 355 -15.41 17.22 6.60
C LYS A 355 -14.36 18.27 6.24
N GLU A 356 -14.61 19.52 6.62
CA GLU A 356 -13.80 20.70 6.25
C GLU A 356 -12.33 20.65 6.72
N SER A 357 -12.03 19.84 7.73
CA SER A 357 -10.65 19.66 8.22
C SER A 357 -9.78 18.85 7.25
N LEU A 358 -10.37 18.11 6.31
CA LEU A 358 -9.64 17.21 5.44
C LEU A 358 -8.82 17.97 4.40
N LYS A 359 -7.54 17.60 4.29
CA LYS A 359 -6.53 18.15 3.39
C LYS A 359 -6.07 17.14 2.35
N GLU A 360 -6.08 15.87 2.73
CA GLU A 360 -5.64 14.77 1.88
C GLU A 360 -6.67 13.65 1.94
N LEU A 361 -7.11 13.22 0.76
CA LEU A 361 -8.02 12.08 0.60
C LEU A 361 -7.45 11.14 -0.45
N ALA A 362 -7.31 9.88 -0.09
CA ALA A 362 -7.00 8.80 -1.01
C ALA A 362 -8.08 7.71 -0.91
N LEU A 363 -8.71 7.42 -2.04
CA LEU A 363 -9.66 6.31 -2.20
C LEU A 363 -9.12 5.40 -3.30
N VAL A 364 -8.45 4.32 -2.89
CA VAL A 364 -7.77 3.38 -3.77
C VAL A 364 -8.51 2.05 -3.77
N ASP A 365 -8.81 1.51 -4.94
CA ASP A 365 -9.39 0.17 -5.13
C ASP A 365 -10.71 -0.08 -4.37
N ASN A 366 -11.52 0.99 -4.20
CA ASN A 366 -12.84 0.94 -3.56
C ASN A 366 -13.94 0.58 -4.58
N SER A 367 -14.00 -0.70 -4.95
CA SER A 367 -14.82 -1.18 -6.07
C SER A 367 -16.33 -1.10 -5.87
N GLU A 368 -16.81 -1.09 -4.63
CA GLU A 368 -18.25 -1.10 -4.32
C GLU A 368 -18.86 0.30 -4.09
N VAL A 369 -18.05 1.37 -4.12
CA VAL A 369 -18.55 2.75 -3.93
C VAL A 369 -19.54 3.08 -5.05
N ARG A 370 -20.74 3.52 -4.70
CA ARG A 370 -21.79 3.80 -5.69
C ARG A 370 -21.84 5.24 -6.14
N ASP A 371 -21.48 6.16 -5.26
CA ASP A 371 -21.56 7.60 -5.48
C ASP A 371 -20.34 8.30 -4.87
N TYR A 372 -19.56 8.95 -5.74
CA TYR A 372 -18.40 9.75 -5.36
C TYR A 372 -18.73 11.23 -5.16
N GLY A 373 -19.97 11.66 -5.40
CA GLY A 373 -20.43 13.05 -5.24
C GLY A 373 -19.99 13.74 -3.94
N PRO A 374 -19.99 13.06 -2.76
CA PRO A 374 -19.49 13.65 -1.51
C PRO A 374 -18.05 14.20 -1.57
N VAL A 375 -17.18 13.63 -2.42
CA VAL A 375 -15.79 14.10 -2.60
C VAL A 375 -15.75 15.54 -3.09
N GLY A 376 -16.69 15.92 -3.97
CA GLY A 376 -16.80 17.29 -4.51
C GLY A 376 -17.13 18.36 -3.46
N THR A 377 -17.55 17.97 -2.25
CA THR A 377 -17.87 18.91 -1.17
C THR A 377 -16.64 19.37 -0.38
N LEU A 378 -15.49 18.73 -0.58
CA LEU A 378 -14.28 18.92 0.21
C LEU A 378 -13.37 20.04 -0.33
N ALA A 379 -13.91 21.26 -0.44
CA ALA A 379 -13.22 22.42 -1.06
C ALA A 379 -11.87 22.81 -0.41
N GLY A 380 -11.55 22.27 0.76
CA GLY A 380 -10.29 22.48 1.47
C GLY A 380 -9.16 21.50 1.12
N LEU A 381 -9.42 20.50 0.26
CA LEU A 381 -8.43 19.50 -0.16
C LEU A 381 -7.26 20.11 -0.94
N GLU A 382 -6.07 19.59 -0.65
CA GLU A 382 -4.81 19.91 -1.32
C GLU A 382 -4.26 18.71 -2.11
N THR A 383 -4.57 17.48 -1.66
CA THR A 383 -4.22 16.23 -2.34
C THR A 383 -5.44 15.32 -2.46
N LEU A 384 -5.67 14.79 -3.67
CA LEU A 384 -6.75 13.84 -3.94
C LEU A 384 -6.25 12.71 -4.83
N VAL A 385 -6.40 11.47 -4.36
CA VAL A 385 -6.23 10.25 -5.14
C VAL A 385 -7.59 9.56 -5.24
N LEU A 386 -8.06 9.34 -6.47
CA LEU A 386 -9.36 8.75 -6.74
C LEU A 386 -9.26 7.63 -7.77
N ASN A 387 -9.35 6.39 -7.29
CA ASN A 387 -9.47 5.21 -8.15
C ASN A 387 -10.93 4.83 -8.33
N LYS A 388 -11.46 5.13 -9.51
CA LYS A 388 -12.82 4.80 -9.90
C LYS A 388 -12.83 3.69 -10.95
N TYR A 389 -13.79 2.80 -10.87
CA TYR A 389 -14.14 1.89 -11.96
C TYR A 389 -15.07 2.60 -12.94
N THR A 390 -14.91 2.34 -14.24
CA THR A 390 -15.65 3.05 -15.30
C THR A 390 -17.18 2.90 -15.23
N SER A 391 -17.68 1.93 -14.46
CA SER A 391 -19.12 1.73 -14.19
C SER A 391 -19.70 2.69 -13.16
N GLN A 392 -18.87 3.40 -12.40
CA GLN A 392 -19.29 4.36 -11.39
C GLN A 392 -19.38 5.76 -12.01
N ASP A 393 -20.34 6.59 -11.58
CA ASP A 393 -20.51 7.94 -12.10
C ASP A 393 -19.36 8.86 -11.65
N ASP A 394 -18.97 9.81 -12.51
CA ASP A 394 -17.94 10.79 -12.19
C ASP A 394 -18.48 11.82 -11.17
N PRO A 395 -17.73 12.14 -10.10
CA PRO A 395 -18.09 13.24 -9.21
C PRO A 395 -17.87 14.61 -9.87
N ASP A 396 -18.65 15.61 -9.46
CA ASP A 396 -18.34 17.01 -9.76
C ASP A 396 -17.24 17.50 -8.82
N LEU A 397 -16.04 17.68 -9.37
CA LEU A 397 -14.87 18.14 -8.63
C LEU A 397 -14.56 19.63 -8.85
N THR A 398 -15.42 20.38 -9.54
CA THR A 398 -15.15 21.78 -9.92
C THR A 398 -14.95 22.73 -8.74
N ALA A 399 -15.44 22.37 -7.56
CA ALA A 399 -15.27 23.13 -6.32
C ALA A 399 -13.85 23.01 -5.70
N LEU A 400 -13.03 22.05 -6.14
CA LEU A 400 -11.71 21.74 -5.55
C LEU A 400 -10.59 22.65 -6.08
N ALA A 401 -10.86 23.96 -6.24
CA ALA A 401 -9.93 24.89 -6.88
C ALA A 401 -8.56 25.03 -6.17
N GLY A 402 -8.48 24.67 -4.88
CA GLY A 402 -7.26 24.66 -4.06
C GLY A 402 -6.42 23.38 -4.15
N LEU A 403 -6.85 22.39 -4.94
CA LEU A 403 -6.14 21.12 -5.10
C LEU A 403 -4.79 21.34 -5.80
N LYS A 404 -3.71 20.85 -5.21
CA LYS A 404 -2.33 20.94 -5.72
C LYS A 404 -1.89 19.64 -6.38
N HIS A 405 -2.30 18.50 -5.82
CA HIS A 405 -1.96 17.17 -6.31
C HIS A 405 -3.24 16.39 -6.62
N GLY A 406 -3.42 15.97 -7.87
CA GLY A 406 -4.58 15.18 -8.30
C GLY A 406 -4.15 13.90 -9.02
N GLU A 407 -4.59 12.75 -8.51
CA GLU A 407 -4.50 11.47 -9.20
C GLU A 407 -5.90 10.93 -9.47
N PHE A 408 -6.20 10.73 -10.74
CA PHE A 408 -7.50 10.28 -11.21
C PHE A 408 -7.35 9.02 -12.07
N HIS A 409 -8.05 7.97 -11.66
CA HIS A 409 -8.16 6.73 -12.42
C HIS A 409 -9.61 6.44 -12.80
N GLY A 410 -9.83 6.05 -14.07
CA GLY A 410 -11.12 5.56 -14.56
C GLY A 410 -12.25 6.60 -14.64
N MET A 411 -11.89 7.89 -14.69
CA MET A 411 -12.84 8.98 -14.95
C MET A 411 -13.39 8.90 -16.37
N MET A 412 -14.68 9.15 -16.55
CA MET A 412 -15.37 9.14 -17.84
C MET A 412 -15.33 10.50 -18.56
N GLY A 413 -14.80 11.53 -17.91
CA GLY A 413 -14.38 12.79 -18.53
C GLY A 413 -13.49 13.62 -17.61
N ILE A 414 -12.65 14.46 -18.20
CA ILE A 414 -11.65 15.27 -17.45
C ILE A 414 -11.94 16.78 -17.46
N ARG A 415 -13.12 17.20 -17.92
CA ARG A 415 -13.43 18.64 -18.11
C ARG A 415 -13.41 19.45 -16.82
N PHE A 416 -13.67 18.81 -15.68
CA PHE A 416 -13.61 19.44 -14.35
C PHE A 416 -12.21 20.02 -14.05
N LEU A 417 -11.15 19.46 -14.65
CA LEU A 417 -9.77 19.94 -14.47
C LEU A 417 -9.64 21.43 -14.79
N GLY A 418 -10.43 21.98 -15.71
CA GLY A 418 -10.37 23.40 -16.06
C GLY A 418 -10.70 24.35 -14.90
N SER A 419 -11.30 23.85 -13.81
CA SER A 419 -11.56 24.61 -12.58
C SER A 419 -10.48 24.43 -11.51
N LEU A 420 -9.60 23.43 -11.65
CA LEU A 420 -8.58 23.07 -10.66
C LEU A 420 -7.30 23.88 -10.86
N THR A 421 -7.42 25.20 -10.80
CA THR A 421 -6.34 26.14 -11.15
C THR A 421 -5.12 26.09 -10.22
N GLY A 422 -5.25 25.46 -9.06
CA GLY A 422 -4.16 25.22 -8.10
C GLY A 422 -3.26 24.03 -8.42
N LEU A 423 -3.59 23.19 -9.42
CA LEU A 423 -2.86 21.95 -9.69
C LEU A 423 -1.41 22.20 -10.11
N GLU A 424 -0.50 21.58 -9.37
CA GLU A 424 0.95 21.54 -9.61
C GLU A 424 1.36 20.17 -10.16
N GLU A 425 0.74 19.09 -9.66
CA GLU A 425 0.93 17.73 -10.14
C GLU A 425 -0.40 17.07 -10.51
N LEU A 426 -0.43 16.47 -11.70
CA LEU A 426 -1.59 15.75 -12.22
C LEU A 426 -1.20 14.37 -12.73
N LYS A 427 -1.89 13.35 -12.26
CA LYS A 427 -1.87 12.01 -12.84
C LYS A 427 -3.26 11.67 -13.37
N VAL A 428 -3.34 11.38 -14.66
CA VAL A 428 -4.55 10.85 -15.31
C VAL A 428 -4.22 9.50 -15.92
N GLN A 429 -4.85 8.45 -15.39
CA GLN A 429 -4.61 7.08 -15.80
C GLN A 429 -5.92 6.37 -16.13
N GLY A 430 -6.00 5.66 -17.26
CA GLY A 430 -7.22 4.90 -17.59
C GLY A 430 -8.48 5.76 -17.74
N CYS A 431 -8.33 7.07 -17.93
CA CYS A 431 -9.44 8.01 -18.01
C CYS A 431 -9.87 8.22 -19.47
N ASN A 432 -11.14 8.58 -19.67
CA ASN A 432 -11.62 9.14 -20.92
C ASN A 432 -11.18 10.61 -21.05
N VAL A 433 -10.28 10.86 -21.97
CA VAL A 433 -9.75 12.18 -22.27
C VAL A 433 -10.40 12.69 -23.56
N ASP A 434 -11.67 13.11 -23.47
CA ASP A 434 -12.43 13.63 -24.62
C ASP A 434 -11.93 15.00 -25.09
N GLN A 435 -11.39 15.81 -24.17
CA GLN A 435 -10.85 17.15 -24.43
C GLN A 435 -9.51 17.38 -23.70
N PRO A 436 -8.39 16.80 -24.18
CA PRO A 436 -7.08 16.94 -23.54
C PRO A 436 -6.62 18.40 -23.41
N SER A 437 -7.11 19.30 -24.27
CA SER A 437 -6.83 20.75 -24.21
C SER A 437 -7.13 21.42 -22.86
N VAL A 438 -7.99 20.82 -22.03
CA VAL A 438 -8.26 21.33 -20.68
C VAL A 438 -7.02 21.30 -19.79
N ILE A 439 -6.11 20.33 -19.98
CA ILE A 439 -4.86 20.21 -19.22
C ILE A 439 -3.96 21.42 -19.50
N ALA A 440 -3.95 21.92 -20.74
CA ALA A 440 -3.20 23.11 -21.14
C ALA A 440 -3.70 24.40 -20.49
N SER A 441 -4.91 24.41 -19.90
CA SER A 441 -5.42 25.57 -19.15
C SER A 441 -4.95 25.64 -17.70
N LEU A 442 -4.23 24.63 -17.21
CA LEU A 442 -3.73 24.56 -15.83
C LEU A 442 -2.47 25.43 -15.68
N PRO A 443 -2.54 26.58 -14.99
CA PRO A 443 -1.46 27.58 -15.03
C PRO A 443 -0.24 27.21 -14.18
N LEU A 444 -0.42 26.36 -13.16
CA LEU A 444 0.64 25.98 -12.21
C LEU A 444 1.21 24.59 -12.47
N LEU A 445 0.73 23.87 -13.49
CA LEU A 445 1.09 22.47 -13.70
C LEU A 445 2.59 22.33 -14.03
N LYS A 446 3.28 21.53 -13.22
CA LYS A 446 4.71 21.20 -13.35
C LYS A 446 4.93 19.74 -13.74
N LYS A 447 4.08 18.84 -13.25
CA LYS A 447 4.23 17.40 -13.42
C LYS A 447 2.96 16.80 -13.98
N LEU A 448 3.10 16.06 -15.07
CA LEU A 448 2.00 15.35 -15.71
C LEU A 448 2.36 13.89 -15.91
N VAL A 449 1.53 13.00 -15.36
CA VAL A 449 1.52 11.58 -15.68
C VAL A 449 0.26 11.31 -16.53
N TYR A 450 0.46 10.89 -17.77
CA TYR A 450 -0.60 10.74 -18.77
C TYR A 450 -0.54 9.35 -19.40
N ARG A 451 -1.24 8.37 -18.80
CA ARG A 451 -1.03 6.95 -19.11
C ARG A 451 -2.32 6.20 -19.41
N LYS A 452 -2.30 5.31 -20.40
CA LYS A 452 -3.40 4.38 -20.71
C LYS A 452 -4.78 5.06 -20.84
N ASN A 453 -4.82 6.31 -21.26
CA ASN A 453 -6.05 7.07 -21.43
C ASN A 453 -6.72 6.73 -22.76
N TRP A 454 -8.03 6.82 -22.82
CA TRP A 454 -8.83 6.57 -24.03
C TRP A 454 -9.64 7.83 -24.40
N GLY A 455 -10.45 7.75 -25.46
CA GLY A 455 -11.18 8.91 -25.99
C GLY A 455 -10.37 9.64 -27.05
N ASN A 456 -10.18 10.96 -26.90
CA ASN A 456 -9.33 11.77 -27.77
C ASN A 456 -7.88 11.82 -27.26
N SER A 457 -7.42 10.75 -26.62
CA SER A 457 -6.12 10.71 -25.96
C SER A 457 -4.93 10.77 -26.93
N ASP A 458 -5.16 10.41 -28.20
CA ASP A 458 -4.19 10.51 -29.30
C ASP A 458 -3.88 11.97 -29.69
N ASP A 459 -4.75 12.93 -29.37
CA ASP A 459 -4.49 14.34 -29.68
C ASP A 459 -3.51 14.95 -28.68
N LEU A 460 -2.22 14.86 -28.99
CA LEU A 460 -1.12 15.41 -28.18
C LEU A 460 -0.87 16.91 -28.42
N SER A 461 -1.63 17.57 -29.28
CA SER A 461 -1.40 18.99 -29.63
C SER A 461 -1.59 19.94 -28.44
N PHE A 462 -2.36 19.53 -27.43
CA PHE A 462 -2.53 20.28 -26.19
C PHE A 462 -1.22 20.54 -25.46
N LEU A 463 -0.22 19.65 -25.58
CA LEU A 463 1.08 19.80 -24.93
C LEU A 463 1.76 21.10 -25.37
N ALA A 464 1.51 21.60 -26.59
CA ALA A 464 2.00 22.90 -27.02
C ALA A 464 1.56 24.07 -26.11
N GLY A 465 0.49 23.92 -25.33
CA GLY A 465 0.05 24.92 -24.35
C GLY A 465 0.65 24.73 -22.94
N CYS A 466 1.27 23.59 -22.64
CA CYS A 466 1.78 23.23 -21.31
C CYS A 466 3.19 23.81 -21.04
N GLN A 467 3.37 25.11 -21.26
CA GLN A 467 4.69 25.77 -21.28
C GLN A 467 5.46 25.72 -19.96
N GLY A 468 4.77 25.50 -18.83
CA GLY A 468 5.37 25.40 -17.51
C GLY A 468 5.78 24.00 -17.06
N LEU A 469 5.50 22.97 -17.88
CA LEU A 469 5.70 21.56 -17.52
C LEU A 469 7.17 21.18 -17.51
N THR A 470 7.65 20.62 -16.39
CA THR A 470 9.03 20.19 -16.19
C THR A 470 9.19 18.68 -16.16
N TYR A 471 8.11 17.93 -15.90
CA TYR A 471 8.09 16.48 -15.89
C TYR A 471 6.88 15.95 -16.65
N LEU A 472 7.13 15.06 -17.60
CA LEU A 472 6.11 14.35 -18.37
C LEU A 472 6.40 12.86 -18.41
N ASP A 473 5.44 12.07 -17.94
CA ASP A 473 5.47 10.63 -18.02
C ASP A 473 4.26 10.11 -18.79
N MET A 474 4.54 9.44 -19.90
CA MET A 474 3.56 8.88 -20.82
C MET A 474 3.80 7.38 -21.05
N ASN A 475 4.41 6.70 -20.07
CA ASN A 475 4.83 5.31 -20.23
C ASN A 475 3.63 4.34 -20.36
N HIS A 476 3.92 3.11 -20.81
CA HIS A 476 2.94 2.02 -20.99
C HIS A 476 1.68 2.43 -21.77
N SER A 477 1.84 3.29 -22.77
CA SER A 477 0.72 3.87 -23.51
C SER A 477 0.89 3.74 -25.02
N GLU A 478 -0.24 3.64 -25.72
CA GLU A 478 -0.28 3.63 -27.18
C GLU A 478 -0.92 4.92 -27.65
N PHE A 479 -0.17 5.70 -28.41
CA PHE A 479 -0.59 6.94 -29.02
C PHE A 479 -0.47 6.82 -30.53
N TYR A 480 -1.47 7.31 -31.25
CA TYR A 480 -1.40 7.47 -32.71
C TYR A 480 -1.17 8.93 -33.12
N GLY A 481 -1.00 9.81 -32.13
CA GLY A 481 -0.63 11.21 -32.34
C GLY A 481 0.88 11.43 -32.40
N ASP A 482 1.23 12.62 -32.89
CA ASP A 482 2.59 13.11 -33.02
C ASP A 482 3.18 13.51 -31.66
N VAL A 483 4.10 12.71 -31.14
CA VAL A 483 4.74 12.96 -29.84
C VAL A 483 5.75 14.12 -29.87
N SER A 484 6.06 14.69 -31.04
CA SER A 484 7.01 15.81 -31.12
C SER A 484 6.60 17.01 -30.25
N TYR A 485 5.30 17.18 -29.96
CA TYR A 485 4.82 18.17 -29.00
C TYR A 485 5.40 18.01 -27.60
N ALA A 486 5.62 16.77 -27.13
CA ALA A 486 6.23 16.49 -25.84
C ALA A 486 7.71 16.90 -25.82
N PHE A 487 8.45 16.52 -26.86
CA PHE A 487 9.87 16.86 -27.00
C PHE A 487 10.12 18.37 -27.12
N ASN A 488 9.18 19.09 -27.73
CA ASN A 488 9.25 20.53 -27.95
C ASN A 488 8.81 21.39 -26.74
N LEU A 489 8.49 20.77 -25.60
CA LEU A 489 8.14 21.49 -24.37
C LEU A 489 9.38 22.24 -23.80
N PRO A 490 9.39 23.58 -23.76
CA PRO A 490 10.63 24.33 -23.55
C PRO A 490 11.19 24.30 -22.12
N ALA A 491 10.36 23.93 -21.14
CA ALA A 491 10.75 23.81 -19.74
C ALA A 491 10.92 22.34 -19.29
N LEU A 492 10.73 21.38 -20.20
CA LEU A 492 10.70 19.96 -19.84
C LEU A 492 12.11 19.48 -19.46
N GLU A 493 12.25 19.00 -18.23
CA GLU A 493 13.51 18.45 -17.71
C GLU A 493 13.53 16.92 -17.78
N THR A 494 12.36 16.28 -17.61
CA THR A 494 12.22 14.82 -17.61
C THR A 494 11.10 14.36 -18.54
N LEU A 495 11.43 13.45 -19.46
CA LEU A 495 10.47 12.78 -20.34
C LEU A 495 10.61 11.26 -20.24
N ILE A 496 9.52 10.58 -19.91
CA ILE A 496 9.48 9.11 -19.80
C ILE A 496 8.41 8.56 -20.76
N LEU A 497 8.83 7.70 -21.69
CA LEU A 497 7.98 7.08 -22.72
C LEU A 497 8.17 5.55 -22.77
N ASP A 498 8.67 4.95 -21.68
CA ASP A 498 8.97 3.52 -21.63
C ASP A 498 7.78 2.64 -22.00
N SER A 499 8.04 1.55 -22.71
CA SER A 499 7.06 0.55 -23.14
C SER A 499 5.84 1.16 -23.84
N SER A 500 6.08 2.21 -24.63
CA SER A 500 5.02 2.96 -25.33
C SER A 500 5.17 2.88 -26.84
N SER A 501 4.07 3.12 -27.54
CA SER A 501 4.05 3.18 -29.01
C SER A 501 3.49 4.52 -29.48
N PHE A 502 4.16 5.17 -30.44
CA PHE A 502 3.79 6.53 -30.87
C PHE A 502 4.33 6.90 -32.26
N GLU A 503 3.63 7.84 -32.92
CA GLU A 503 4.20 8.56 -34.07
C GLU A 503 5.17 9.64 -33.57
N ILE A 504 6.32 9.73 -34.21
CA ILE A 504 7.27 10.82 -34.01
C ILE A 504 7.60 11.50 -35.34
N LYS A 505 7.31 12.80 -35.43
CA LYS A 505 7.68 13.61 -36.60
C LYS A 505 9.03 14.26 -36.38
N PHE A 506 10.08 13.53 -36.75
CA PHE A 506 11.47 13.98 -36.57
C PHE A 506 11.74 15.35 -37.20
N ASP A 507 11.09 15.69 -38.31
CA ASP A 507 11.20 16.98 -39.01
C ASP A 507 10.62 18.17 -38.21
N ARG A 508 9.87 17.90 -37.14
CA ARG A 508 9.26 18.92 -36.26
C ARG A 508 9.98 19.10 -34.94
N LEU A 509 10.99 18.28 -34.66
CA LEU A 509 11.74 18.38 -33.41
C LEU A 509 12.53 19.68 -33.37
N GLN A 510 12.58 20.28 -32.18
CA GLN A 510 13.30 21.51 -31.90
C GLN A 510 14.36 21.26 -30.83
N ASP A 511 15.40 22.09 -30.82
CA ASP A 511 16.40 22.05 -29.76
C ASP A 511 15.74 22.33 -28.41
N ASN A 512 15.91 21.42 -27.46
CA ASN A 512 15.42 21.57 -26.09
C ASN A 512 16.60 21.44 -25.12
N PRO A 513 17.21 22.57 -24.71
CA PRO A 513 18.34 22.58 -23.79
C PRO A 513 17.91 22.38 -22.33
N ALA A 514 16.62 22.27 -22.01
CA ALA A 514 16.15 22.02 -20.65
C ALA A 514 16.11 20.52 -20.31
N LEU A 515 15.98 19.64 -21.31
CA LEU A 515 15.82 18.21 -21.10
C LEU A 515 17.10 17.58 -20.53
N LYS A 516 16.99 17.03 -19.32
CA LYS A 516 18.08 16.38 -18.56
C LYS A 516 17.92 14.87 -18.47
N ALA A 517 16.70 14.37 -18.42
CA ALA A 517 16.40 12.95 -18.30
C ALA A 517 15.44 12.50 -19.40
N LEU A 518 15.85 11.50 -20.17
CA LEU A 518 15.04 10.90 -21.22
C LEU A 518 15.04 9.37 -21.09
N SER A 519 13.85 8.78 -21.05
CA SER A 519 13.67 7.33 -21.02
C SER A 519 12.78 6.90 -22.18
N LEU A 520 13.32 6.06 -23.06
CA LEU A 520 12.67 5.50 -24.25
C LEU A 520 12.80 3.98 -24.26
N ASN A 521 12.67 3.31 -23.12
CA ASN A 521 12.89 1.87 -23.06
C ASN A 521 11.80 1.11 -23.82
N ARG A 522 12.15 0.12 -24.64
CA ARG A 522 11.21 -0.76 -25.34
C ARG A 522 10.10 0.02 -26.08
N VAL A 523 10.49 1.04 -26.85
CA VAL A 523 9.52 1.87 -27.62
C VAL A 523 9.21 1.25 -28.98
N LYS A 524 8.01 1.54 -29.48
CA LYS A 524 7.62 1.21 -30.86
C LYS A 524 7.22 2.48 -31.61
N LEU A 525 8.01 2.82 -32.63
CA LEU A 525 7.85 4.08 -33.35
C LEU A 525 7.07 3.87 -34.65
N TYR A 526 6.21 4.84 -34.97
CA TYR A 526 5.39 4.87 -36.16
C TYR A 526 5.66 6.11 -37.01
N LYS A 527 5.36 6.01 -38.30
CA LYS A 527 5.18 7.15 -39.20
C LYS A 527 4.03 6.89 -40.18
N ASN A 528 3.58 7.93 -40.87
CA ASN A 528 2.55 7.86 -41.90
C ASN A 528 1.25 7.20 -41.37
N ILE A 529 0.84 7.59 -40.15
CA ILE A 529 -0.37 7.02 -39.55
C ILE A 529 -1.59 7.46 -40.35
N GLU A 530 -2.35 6.48 -40.84
CA GLU A 530 -3.65 6.66 -41.46
C GLU A 530 -4.71 5.95 -40.62
N MET A 531 -5.72 6.68 -40.19
CA MET A 531 -6.83 6.15 -39.39
C MET A 531 -8.14 6.30 -40.14
N TRP A 532 -8.92 5.24 -40.18
CA TRP A 532 -10.28 5.29 -40.69
C TRP A 532 -11.20 4.42 -39.84
N SER A 533 -12.49 4.68 -39.96
CA SER A 533 -13.52 3.89 -39.30
C SER A 533 -14.56 3.49 -40.34
N ASP A 534 -14.96 2.23 -40.33
CA ASP A 534 -16.00 1.65 -41.17
C ASP A 534 -17.28 1.31 -40.38
N GLY A 535 -17.50 1.99 -39.25
CA GLY A 535 -18.62 1.74 -38.35
C GLY A 535 -18.11 1.40 -36.95
N MET A 536 -18.23 0.14 -36.54
CA MET A 536 -17.81 -0.31 -35.19
C MET A 536 -16.31 -0.61 -35.07
N VAL A 537 -15.57 -0.70 -36.18
CA VAL A 537 -14.14 -1.01 -36.17
C VAL A 537 -13.34 0.25 -36.50
N ARG A 538 -12.35 0.55 -35.66
CA ARG A 538 -11.30 1.52 -35.95
C ARG A 538 -10.15 0.74 -36.57
N SER A 539 -9.78 1.10 -37.80
CA SER A 539 -8.65 0.52 -38.51
C SER A 539 -7.54 1.56 -38.61
N ILE A 540 -6.30 1.10 -38.43
CA ILE A 540 -5.12 1.94 -38.33
C ILE A 540 -4.03 1.31 -39.19
N ASN A 541 -3.47 2.09 -40.11
CA ASN A 541 -2.30 1.73 -40.90
C ASN A 541 -1.14 2.63 -40.52
N TYR A 542 0.07 2.07 -40.48
CA TYR A 542 1.29 2.79 -40.13
C TYR A 542 2.51 2.07 -40.70
N ASP A 543 3.58 2.83 -40.93
CA ASP A 543 4.90 2.27 -41.18
C ASP A 543 5.67 2.17 -39.87
N ASN A 544 6.33 1.04 -39.62
CA ASN A 544 7.24 0.90 -38.48
C ASN A 544 8.51 1.74 -38.70
N VAL A 545 9.01 2.31 -37.61
CA VAL A 545 10.28 3.03 -37.57
C VAL A 545 11.19 2.37 -36.54
N LEU A 546 12.42 2.08 -36.94
CA LEU A 546 13.44 1.57 -36.02
C LEU A 546 14.11 2.75 -35.31
N LEU A 547 14.19 2.68 -33.99
CA LEU A 547 14.90 3.71 -33.21
C LEU A 547 16.39 3.74 -33.58
N ASP A 548 17.01 2.58 -33.83
CA ASP A 548 18.42 2.45 -34.20
C ASP A 548 18.79 3.30 -35.44
N GLU A 549 17.91 3.36 -36.43
CA GLU A 549 18.11 4.14 -37.66
C GLU A 549 17.86 5.66 -37.48
N ASN A 550 17.33 6.06 -36.32
CA ASN A 550 16.86 7.42 -36.07
C ASN A 550 17.33 7.92 -34.71
N THR A 551 18.56 7.60 -34.27
CA THR A 551 19.11 8.10 -32.99
C THR A 551 19.68 9.51 -33.08
N GLU A 552 19.88 10.05 -34.29
CA GLU A 552 20.49 11.36 -34.53
C GLU A 552 19.69 12.54 -33.94
N PHE A 553 18.38 12.40 -33.79
CA PHE A 553 17.53 13.43 -33.17
C PHE A 553 17.91 13.73 -31.72
N LEU A 554 18.60 12.81 -31.03
CA LEU A 554 19.08 13.04 -29.66
C LEU A 554 20.05 14.23 -29.59
N ALA A 555 20.67 14.63 -30.71
CA ALA A 555 21.49 15.83 -30.80
C ALA A 555 20.73 17.14 -30.49
N HIS A 556 19.39 17.14 -30.59
CA HIS A 556 18.55 18.26 -30.19
C HIS A 556 18.51 18.51 -28.67
N TYR A 557 19.04 17.57 -27.86
CA TYR A 557 18.97 17.60 -26.39
C TYR A 557 20.36 17.58 -25.74
N PRO A 558 21.17 18.65 -25.91
CA PRO A 558 22.57 18.67 -25.49
C PRO A 558 22.78 18.65 -23.95
N SER A 559 21.71 18.88 -23.18
CA SER A 559 21.75 18.93 -21.71
C SER A 559 21.44 17.60 -21.03
N LEU A 560 21.25 16.51 -21.79
CA LEU A 560 20.94 15.20 -21.21
C LEU A 560 22.04 14.74 -20.24
N GLU A 561 21.61 14.40 -19.03
CA GLU A 561 22.41 13.81 -17.95
C GLU A 561 22.07 12.32 -17.75
N TYR A 562 20.81 11.94 -17.97
CA TYR A 562 20.31 10.56 -17.89
C TYR A 562 19.63 10.17 -19.20
N LEU A 563 20.06 9.05 -19.79
CA LEU A 563 19.45 8.49 -20.99
C LEU A 563 19.26 6.98 -20.84
N SER A 564 18.04 6.51 -21.01
CA SER A 564 17.69 5.09 -21.00
C SER A 564 17.07 4.69 -22.34
N LEU A 565 17.71 3.75 -23.04
CA LEU A 565 17.31 3.21 -24.34
C LEU A 565 17.30 1.66 -24.32
N ARG A 566 17.01 1.06 -23.17
CA ARG A 566 16.96 -0.39 -22.97
C ARG A 566 15.96 -1.05 -23.92
N GLU A 567 16.26 -2.28 -24.36
CA GLU A 567 15.33 -3.12 -25.14
C GLU A 567 14.83 -2.48 -26.45
N ASN A 568 15.68 -1.75 -27.18
CA ASN A 568 15.33 -1.07 -28.44
C ASN A 568 16.01 -1.63 -29.71
N GLN A 569 16.69 -2.77 -29.58
CA GLN A 569 17.41 -3.41 -30.69
C GLN A 569 18.51 -2.55 -31.30
N LEU A 570 19.12 -1.64 -30.53
CA LEU A 570 20.20 -0.77 -31.00
C LEU A 570 21.44 -1.58 -31.37
N THR A 571 22.12 -1.17 -32.45
CA THR A 571 23.36 -1.79 -32.92
C THR A 571 24.56 -0.85 -32.84
N ASP A 572 24.33 0.47 -32.81
CA ASP A 572 25.37 1.50 -32.70
C ASP A 572 25.05 2.55 -31.63
N LEU A 573 26.10 3.17 -31.08
CA LEU A 573 26.03 4.20 -30.05
C LEU A 573 26.70 5.53 -30.45
N GLN A 574 27.00 5.78 -31.73
CA GLN A 574 27.73 7.00 -32.13
C GLN A 574 27.00 8.30 -31.72
N PHE A 575 25.67 8.28 -31.60
CA PHE A 575 24.89 9.41 -31.11
C PHE A 575 25.40 9.94 -29.75
N ALA A 576 25.93 9.04 -28.90
CA ALA A 576 26.37 9.37 -27.55
C ALA A 576 27.58 10.32 -27.55
N ALA A 577 28.40 10.32 -28.60
CA ALA A 577 29.56 11.21 -28.71
C ALA A 577 29.19 12.71 -28.64
N GLY A 578 27.97 13.06 -29.04
CA GLY A 578 27.44 14.43 -28.97
C GLY A 578 26.92 14.85 -27.60
N LEU A 579 26.61 13.89 -26.70
CA LEU A 579 25.91 14.11 -25.43
C LEU A 579 26.90 14.30 -24.28
N LYS A 580 27.55 15.46 -24.25
CA LYS A 580 28.69 15.73 -23.36
C LYS A 580 28.37 15.78 -21.86
N ASN A 581 27.11 15.98 -21.50
CA ASN A 581 26.66 16.09 -20.10
C ASN A 581 26.20 14.74 -19.51
N LEU A 582 26.26 13.66 -20.29
CA LEU A 582 25.71 12.37 -19.91
C LEU A 582 26.48 11.78 -18.72
N ARG A 583 25.75 11.48 -17.65
CA ARG A 583 26.24 10.87 -16.41
C ARG A 583 25.82 9.41 -16.28
N GLU A 584 24.66 9.08 -16.84
CA GLU A 584 24.13 7.73 -16.88
C GLU A 584 23.57 7.42 -18.26
N LEU A 585 23.98 6.26 -18.79
CA LEU A 585 23.49 5.69 -20.04
C LEU A 585 23.12 4.23 -19.80
N ASP A 586 21.83 3.93 -19.88
CA ASP A 586 21.31 2.58 -19.84
C ASP A 586 20.94 2.11 -21.25
N VAL A 587 21.75 1.19 -21.78
CA VAL A 587 21.56 0.57 -23.10
C VAL A 587 21.51 -0.95 -22.96
N ALA A 588 21.13 -1.44 -21.77
CA ALA A 588 20.97 -2.87 -21.53
C ALA A 588 20.01 -3.51 -22.54
N ASP A 589 20.20 -4.80 -22.81
CA ASP A 589 19.32 -5.59 -23.68
C ASP A 589 19.15 -5.00 -25.09
N ASN A 590 20.26 -4.53 -25.67
CA ASN A 590 20.42 -4.16 -27.08
C ASN A 590 21.50 -5.04 -27.75
N TYR A 591 21.71 -4.85 -29.06
CA TYR A 591 22.67 -5.63 -29.87
C TYR A 591 23.98 -4.87 -30.13
N VAL A 592 24.36 -3.96 -29.23
CA VAL A 592 25.56 -3.12 -29.38
C VAL A 592 26.82 -3.96 -29.17
N THR A 593 27.71 -3.95 -30.16
CA THR A 593 29.00 -4.66 -30.10
C THR A 593 30.20 -3.73 -29.93
N ASP A 594 30.14 -2.52 -30.48
CA ASP A 594 31.16 -1.48 -30.29
C ASP A 594 30.74 -0.53 -29.16
N THR A 595 31.58 -0.46 -28.13
CA THR A 595 31.35 0.39 -26.95
C THR A 595 32.41 1.49 -26.80
N HIS A 596 33.30 1.67 -27.79
CA HIS A 596 34.41 2.60 -27.66
C HIS A 596 33.98 4.07 -27.51
N VAL A 597 32.80 4.42 -28.04
CA VAL A 597 32.20 5.75 -27.84
C VAL A 597 31.96 6.06 -26.35
N LEU A 598 31.76 5.04 -25.52
CA LEU A 598 31.56 5.22 -24.08
C LEU A 598 32.84 5.67 -23.38
N ASP A 599 34.02 5.34 -23.93
CA ASP A 599 35.31 5.80 -23.41
C ASP A 599 35.52 7.31 -23.64
N GLN A 600 34.73 7.93 -24.52
CA GLN A 600 34.84 9.35 -24.90
C GLN A 600 33.95 10.27 -24.04
N LEU A 601 33.10 9.71 -23.18
CA LEU A 601 32.20 10.47 -22.31
C LEU A 601 32.94 10.90 -21.04
N GLU A 602 33.32 12.18 -20.99
CA GLU A 602 34.18 12.77 -19.92
C GLU A 602 33.62 12.59 -18.50
N TYR A 603 32.29 12.49 -18.33
CA TYR A 603 31.63 12.33 -17.03
C TYR A 603 31.28 10.88 -16.65
N LEU A 604 31.53 9.90 -17.54
CA LEU A 604 31.37 8.47 -17.23
C LEU A 604 32.54 7.89 -16.39
N GLY A 605 33.21 8.72 -15.59
CA GLY A 605 34.38 8.35 -14.79
C GLY A 605 34.22 8.63 -13.29
N LYS A 606 34.32 7.55 -12.49
CA LYS A 606 34.39 7.46 -11.00
C LYS A 606 33.09 7.58 -10.17
N GLY A 607 31.93 7.79 -10.78
CA GLY A 607 30.63 7.71 -10.09
C GLY A 607 29.44 7.35 -10.97
N SER A 608 29.70 7.01 -12.24
CA SER A 608 28.70 6.72 -13.28
C SER A 608 28.42 5.23 -13.40
N SER A 609 27.15 4.85 -13.55
CA SER A 609 26.73 3.51 -13.96
C SER A 609 26.48 3.47 -15.46
N VAL A 610 27.24 2.64 -16.17
CA VAL A 610 26.86 2.18 -17.52
C VAL A 610 26.33 0.76 -17.37
N LYS A 611 25.03 0.58 -17.59
CA LYS A 611 24.45 -0.75 -17.71
C LYS A 611 24.67 -1.23 -19.13
N ARG A 612 25.73 -2.03 -19.30
CA ARG A 612 26.17 -2.54 -20.60
C ARG A 612 25.19 -3.60 -21.12
N PRO A 613 25.10 -3.79 -22.45
CA PRO A 613 24.40 -4.93 -23.02
C PRO A 613 24.99 -6.21 -22.44
N VAL A 614 24.15 -7.10 -21.92
CA VAL A 614 24.58 -8.46 -21.59
C VAL A 614 24.77 -9.15 -22.94
N ALA A 615 26.02 -9.42 -23.33
CA ALA A 615 26.28 -10.30 -24.46
C ALA A 615 25.66 -11.66 -24.13
N ASP A 616 24.84 -12.19 -25.04
CA ASP A 616 24.19 -13.49 -24.96
C ASP A 616 25.07 -14.52 -24.24
N VAL A 617 24.68 -14.85 -23.01
CA VAL A 617 25.06 -16.11 -22.39
C VAL A 617 23.90 -17.04 -22.65
N ASP A 618 24.07 -17.89 -23.67
CA ASP A 618 23.22 -19.04 -24.01
C ASP A 618 22.51 -19.64 -22.77
N TRP A 619 21.17 -19.67 -22.77
CA TRP A 619 20.40 -20.85 -22.37
C TRP A 619 18.86 -20.73 -22.61
N ILE A 620 18.38 -21.59 -23.51
CA ILE A 620 17.20 -22.48 -23.41
C ILE A 620 15.83 -21.85 -23.03
N ASP A 621 15.05 -21.58 -24.07
CA ASP A 621 13.69 -22.09 -24.32
C ASP A 621 12.85 -22.54 -23.10
N THR A 622 11.94 -21.68 -22.63
CA THR A 622 10.59 -22.09 -22.20
C THR A 622 9.57 -21.00 -22.52
N ALA A 623 8.68 -21.32 -23.46
CA ALA A 623 7.44 -20.63 -23.74
C ALA A 623 6.40 -20.77 -22.62
N GLY A 624 5.49 -19.78 -22.55
CA GLY A 624 4.16 -19.83 -21.89
C GLY A 624 4.16 -19.34 -20.43
N ASP A 625 3.28 -18.47 -19.96
CA ASP A 625 2.07 -17.84 -20.50
C ASP A 625 1.83 -16.53 -19.72
N PHE A 626 1.35 -15.50 -20.44
CA PHE A 626 0.82 -14.25 -19.87
C PHE A 626 -0.66 -14.44 -19.51
N HIS A 627 -1.06 -13.98 -18.33
CA HIS A 627 -2.43 -13.56 -18.01
C HIS A 627 -2.40 -12.21 -17.33
#